data_AF-A0AAV8YY22-F1
#
_entry.id   AF-A0AAV8YY22-F1
#
_cell.length_a   1.000
_cell.length_b   1.000
_cell.length_c   1.000
_cell.angle_alpha   90.00
_cell.angle_beta   90.00
_cell.angle_gamma   90.00
#
_symmetry.space_group_name_H-M   'P 1'
#
loop_
_entity.id
_entity.type
_entity.pdbx_description
1 polymer ?
#
loop_
_entity_poly.entity_id
_entity_poly.type
_entity_poly.pdbx_seq_one_letter_code
_entity_poly.pdbx_strand_id
1 'polypeptide(L)'
;MDKSTKYITISVAAFICYCNTLWGSFVFDDSEAIVKNKDVMPYTPIRELFKNDFWGTDITLNSSHKSYRPLTILSYRYGMLIIYDIYREKKKKVSWWELFGFWDLLRYLAIILPGAGIMYYRFKVMNFEGPMFTSVDNPAAYSDSLFTRVFTYHYIYLLNFLILLWPQWLCFDWSMGCVPLIDTMCDIRIVFVTVFWLIGLYSLIVLVKQNYKNEVLPNFAAAWMNLGIVLTNLNETEEAEHCYKMAIMYRNKYPDCYYNLGNLYLDSKRHEEALKSWEMAVLYRPTHVAAWSNTLVLLDSMKKYDDVLELGRTALMHNPKSPALHFSLANTLGKIQQFEKAEGHFLEAINLSPRNGLYYSNLGVLYHRWGKVDKAREMYKKALQIDPNMRSAELNLKKLSVAQ
;
A
#
# COMPACT_ATOMS: atom_id res chain seq x y z
N MET A 1 -17.66 -6.69 -1.82
CA MET A 1 -17.42 -8.14 -1.93
C MET A 1 -16.13 -8.48 -1.21
N ASP A 2 -16.21 -9.43 -0.27
CA ASP A 2 -15.02 -10.13 0.22
C ASP A 2 -14.27 -10.78 -0.96
N LYS A 3 -12.96 -10.92 -0.83
CA LYS A 3 -12.07 -11.53 -1.82
C LYS A 3 -12.57 -12.91 -2.22
N SER A 4 -13.05 -13.74 -1.28
CA SER A 4 -13.58 -15.08 -1.58
C SER A 4 -14.75 -15.03 -2.56
N THR A 5 -15.69 -14.11 -2.34
CA THR A 5 -16.86 -13.90 -3.20
C THR A 5 -16.45 -13.49 -4.61
N LYS A 6 -15.41 -12.66 -4.76
CA LYS A 6 -14.90 -12.23 -6.09
C LYS A 6 -14.41 -13.40 -6.93
N TYR A 7 -13.64 -14.30 -6.35
CA TYR A 7 -13.08 -15.43 -7.09
C TYR A 7 -14.13 -16.47 -7.48
N ILE A 8 -15.10 -16.76 -6.59
CA ILE A 8 -16.23 -17.63 -6.92
C ILE A 8 -17.03 -17.04 -8.08
N THR A 9 -17.30 -15.73 -8.05
CA THR A 9 -17.97 -15.05 -9.16
C THR A 9 -17.17 -15.15 -10.46
N ILE A 10 -15.84 -14.98 -10.42
CA ILE A 10 -14.97 -15.11 -11.61
C ILE A 10 -14.99 -16.54 -12.16
N SER A 11 -14.84 -17.57 -11.31
CA SER A 11 -14.82 -18.98 -11.76
C SER A 11 -16.16 -19.41 -12.34
N VAL A 12 -17.28 -19.00 -11.74
CA VAL A 12 -18.63 -19.26 -12.27
C VAL A 12 -18.85 -18.51 -13.58
N ALA A 13 -18.44 -17.24 -13.67
CA ALA A 13 -18.52 -16.48 -14.91
C ALA A 13 -17.70 -17.12 -16.03
N ALA A 14 -16.47 -17.57 -15.74
CA ALA A 14 -15.61 -18.27 -16.71
C ALA A 14 -16.27 -19.57 -17.18
N PHE A 15 -16.82 -20.39 -16.26
CA PHE A 15 -17.51 -21.62 -16.63
C PHE A 15 -18.71 -21.36 -17.56
N ILE A 16 -19.58 -20.40 -17.21
CA ILE A 16 -20.74 -20.02 -18.03
C ILE A 16 -20.30 -19.48 -19.41
N CYS A 17 -19.18 -18.76 -19.47
CA CYS A 17 -18.63 -18.22 -20.72
C CYS A 17 -18.02 -19.27 -21.65
N TYR A 18 -17.74 -20.49 -21.19
CA TYR A 18 -17.10 -21.51 -22.01
C TYR A 18 -17.85 -22.84 -22.06
N CYS A 19 -18.85 -23.09 -21.20
CA CYS A 19 -19.57 -24.37 -21.21
C CYS A 19 -20.32 -24.63 -22.53
N ASN A 20 -20.73 -23.58 -23.23
CA ASN A 20 -21.42 -23.67 -24.53
C ASN A 20 -20.50 -24.17 -25.67
N THR A 21 -19.18 -24.07 -25.51
CA THR A 21 -18.21 -24.50 -26.55
C THR A 21 -17.94 -25.99 -26.54
N LEU A 22 -18.38 -26.71 -25.50
CA LEU A 22 -18.14 -28.16 -25.37
C LEU A 22 -18.68 -28.96 -26.56
N TRP A 23 -19.72 -28.45 -27.20
CA TRP A 23 -20.44 -29.09 -28.31
C TRP A 23 -20.15 -28.43 -29.67
N GLY A 24 -19.30 -27.41 -29.73
CA GLY A 24 -18.92 -26.75 -30.98
C GLY A 24 -17.72 -27.41 -31.68
N SER A 25 -17.72 -27.45 -33.00
CA SER A 25 -16.54 -27.78 -33.82
C SER A 25 -15.56 -26.59 -33.88
N PHE A 26 -14.27 -26.84 -34.13
CA PHE A 26 -13.32 -25.75 -34.43
C PHE A 26 -13.56 -25.27 -35.85
N VAL A 27 -13.75 -23.96 -36.00
CA VAL A 27 -13.85 -23.25 -37.28
C VAL A 27 -13.15 -21.89 -37.11
N PHE A 28 -12.40 -21.47 -38.12
CA PHE A 28 -11.75 -20.16 -38.23
C PHE A 28 -12.43 -19.39 -39.38
N ASP A 29 -12.43 -18.05 -39.35
CA ASP A 29 -13.16 -17.23 -40.35
C ASP A 29 -12.45 -15.92 -40.73
N ASP A 30 -12.70 -15.51 -41.99
CA ASP A 30 -11.99 -14.51 -42.80
C ASP A 30 -12.61 -13.09 -42.77
N SER A 31 -13.52 -12.77 -41.84
CA SER A 31 -14.33 -11.52 -41.91
C SER A 31 -14.24 -10.55 -40.72
N GLU A 32 -14.37 -9.24 -40.99
CA GLU A 32 -14.39 -8.18 -39.98
C GLU A 32 -15.56 -8.33 -38.98
N ALA A 33 -15.25 -8.78 -37.76
CA ALA A 33 -16.24 -9.12 -36.75
C ALA A 33 -16.90 -7.96 -36.02
N ILE A 34 -16.44 -6.69 -36.13
CA ILE A 34 -17.06 -5.57 -35.38
C ILE A 34 -18.06 -4.81 -36.24
N VAL A 35 -17.67 -4.48 -37.47
CA VAL A 35 -18.39 -3.52 -38.32
C VAL A 35 -19.83 -3.95 -38.59
N LYS A 36 -20.07 -5.27 -38.62
CA LYS A 36 -21.37 -5.87 -38.95
C LYS A 36 -22.01 -6.62 -37.76
N ASN A 37 -21.34 -6.70 -36.61
CA ASN A 37 -21.83 -7.50 -35.50
C ASN A 37 -22.84 -6.73 -34.65
N LYS A 38 -24.08 -7.20 -34.71
CA LYS A 38 -25.22 -6.62 -34.00
C LYS A 38 -25.04 -6.68 -32.48
N ASP A 39 -24.27 -7.62 -31.97
CA ASP A 39 -24.09 -7.85 -30.54
C ASP A 39 -23.18 -6.84 -29.85
N VAL A 40 -22.34 -6.14 -30.63
CA VAL A 40 -21.54 -4.99 -30.17
C VAL A 40 -22.44 -3.78 -29.88
N MET A 41 -23.61 -3.71 -30.51
CA MET A 41 -24.48 -2.55 -30.44
C MET A 41 -25.16 -2.44 -29.06
N PRO A 42 -25.24 -1.23 -28.48
CA PRO A 42 -25.75 -1.04 -27.12
C PRO A 42 -27.22 -1.42 -26.93
N TYR A 43 -28.01 -1.49 -28.01
CA TYR A 43 -29.43 -1.85 -28.00
C TYR A 43 -29.70 -3.36 -28.10
N THR A 44 -28.73 -4.18 -28.50
CA THR A 44 -28.93 -5.64 -28.60
C THR A 44 -28.97 -6.25 -27.20
N PRO A 45 -29.95 -7.06 -26.80
CA PRO A 45 -30.00 -7.57 -25.43
C PRO A 45 -28.74 -8.37 -25.04
N ILE A 46 -28.19 -8.13 -23.83
CA ILE A 46 -26.95 -8.80 -23.36
C ILE A 46 -27.07 -10.34 -23.38
N ARG A 47 -28.28 -10.87 -23.21
CA ARG A 47 -28.53 -12.31 -23.27
C ARG A 47 -28.21 -12.93 -24.64
N GLU A 48 -28.33 -12.17 -25.73
CA GLU A 48 -28.06 -12.68 -27.09
C GLU A 48 -26.56 -12.95 -27.27
N LEU A 49 -25.74 -12.17 -26.58
CA LEU A 49 -24.29 -12.36 -26.53
C LEU A 49 -23.85 -13.76 -26.07
N PHE A 50 -24.66 -14.38 -25.20
CA PHE A 50 -24.37 -15.69 -24.65
C PHE A 50 -24.92 -16.85 -25.52
N LYS A 51 -25.59 -16.51 -26.62
CA LYS A 51 -26.15 -17.47 -27.58
C LYS A 51 -25.44 -17.41 -28.93
N ASN A 52 -24.92 -16.24 -29.27
CA ASN A 52 -24.26 -15.99 -30.52
C ASN A 52 -22.75 -16.24 -30.45
N ASP A 53 -22.18 -16.54 -31.60
CA ASP A 53 -20.75 -16.52 -31.83
C ASP A 53 -20.19 -15.09 -31.87
N PHE A 54 -18.89 -15.01 -32.08
CA PHE A 54 -18.10 -13.78 -32.06
C PHE A 54 -18.51 -12.77 -33.14
N TRP A 55 -19.22 -13.21 -34.19
CA TRP A 55 -19.73 -12.38 -35.28
C TRP A 55 -21.21 -12.02 -35.12
N GLY A 56 -21.87 -12.51 -34.05
CA GLY A 56 -23.27 -12.24 -33.76
C GLY A 56 -24.25 -13.22 -34.42
N THR A 57 -23.77 -14.41 -34.81
CA THR A 57 -24.60 -15.49 -35.38
C THR A 57 -24.85 -16.56 -34.33
N ASP A 58 -26.09 -17.06 -34.19
CA ASP A 58 -26.41 -18.12 -33.22
C ASP A 58 -25.47 -19.33 -33.37
N ILE A 59 -24.79 -19.69 -32.28
CA ILE A 59 -23.72 -20.69 -32.26
C ILE A 59 -24.19 -22.10 -32.61
N THR A 60 -25.50 -22.37 -32.58
CA THR A 60 -26.06 -23.67 -32.95
C THR A 60 -26.20 -23.84 -34.46
N LEU A 61 -26.31 -22.75 -35.21
CA LEU A 61 -26.52 -22.78 -36.67
C LEU A 61 -25.27 -23.22 -37.42
N ASN A 62 -25.43 -23.97 -38.51
CA ASN A 62 -24.30 -24.38 -39.36
C ASN A 62 -23.58 -23.20 -40.03
N SER A 63 -24.26 -22.05 -40.16
CA SER A 63 -23.69 -20.80 -40.67
C SER A 63 -22.88 -20.02 -39.62
N SER A 64 -22.86 -20.47 -38.36
CA SER A 64 -22.02 -19.86 -37.34
C SER A 64 -20.58 -20.33 -37.47
N HIS A 65 -19.66 -19.39 -37.25
CA HIS A 65 -18.22 -19.61 -37.23
C HIS A 65 -17.74 -20.28 -35.93
N LYS A 66 -18.68 -20.61 -35.01
CA LYS A 66 -18.45 -21.36 -33.76
C LYS A 66 -17.40 -20.77 -32.79
N SER A 67 -16.89 -19.57 -33.06
CA SER A 67 -15.98 -18.84 -32.19
C SER A 67 -16.78 -18.13 -31.10
N TYR A 68 -16.78 -18.65 -29.88
CA TYR A 68 -17.54 -18.06 -28.78
C TYR A 68 -16.66 -17.18 -27.89
N ARG A 69 -16.87 -15.86 -27.93
CA ARG A 69 -16.07 -14.88 -27.15
C ARG A 69 -16.95 -13.76 -26.54
N PRO A 70 -17.95 -14.12 -25.72
CA PRO A 70 -18.93 -13.15 -25.22
C PRO A 70 -18.29 -12.05 -24.38
N LEU A 71 -17.28 -12.36 -23.57
CA LEU A 71 -16.57 -11.37 -22.75
C LEU A 71 -15.81 -10.34 -23.58
N THR A 72 -15.25 -10.77 -24.71
CA THR A 72 -14.59 -9.88 -25.66
C THR A 72 -15.60 -8.89 -26.24
N ILE A 73 -16.77 -9.37 -26.71
CA ILE A 73 -17.83 -8.47 -27.20
C ILE A 73 -18.37 -7.57 -26.08
N LEU A 74 -18.55 -8.06 -24.84
CA LEU A 74 -18.92 -7.20 -23.69
C LEU A 74 -17.89 -6.10 -23.48
N SER A 75 -16.59 -6.44 -23.48
CA SER A 75 -15.53 -5.46 -23.25
C SER A 75 -15.52 -4.35 -24.31
N TYR A 76 -15.91 -4.65 -25.55
CA TYR A 76 -16.07 -3.67 -26.62
C TYR A 76 -17.39 -2.90 -26.55
N ARG A 77 -18.48 -3.55 -26.15
CA ARG A 77 -19.76 -2.89 -25.91
C ARG A 77 -19.68 -1.89 -24.74
N TYR A 78 -18.86 -2.20 -23.75
CA TYR A 78 -18.49 -1.29 -22.66
C TYR A 78 -17.17 -0.54 -22.95
N GLY A 79 -16.63 -0.75 -24.16
CA GLY A 79 -15.50 -0.14 -24.87
C GLY A 79 -14.19 0.01 -24.12
N MET A 80 -14.20 0.94 -23.19
CA MET A 80 -13.01 1.68 -22.78
C MET A 80 -13.16 2.14 -21.32
N LEU A 81 -14.11 1.56 -20.58
CA LEU A 81 -14.31 1.86 -19.15
C LEU A 81 -13.23 1.20 -18.26
N ILE A 82 -12.54 0.17 -18.78
CA ILE A 82 -11.47 -0.56 -18.08
C ILE A 82 -10.09 0.07 -18.35
N ILE A 83 -9.82 0.55 -19.56
CA ILE A 83 -8.61 1.37 -19.85
C ILE A 83 -8.61 2.65 -19.00
N TYR A 84 -9.82 3.18 -18.72
CA TYR A 84 -10.11 4.32 -17.84
C TYR A 84 -9.91 4.06 -16.33
N ASP A 85 -10.19 2.87 -15.78
CA ASP A 85 -9.86 2.52 -14.38
C ASP A 85 -8.39 2.07 -14.19
N ILE A 86 -7.78 1.46 -15.21
CA ILE A 86 -6.37 1.03 -15.22
C ILE A 86 -5.38 2.21 -15.19
N TYR A 87 -5.74 3.37 -15.75
CA TYR A 87 -4.94 4.60 -15.61
C TYR A 87 -5.15 5.30 -14.25
N ARG A 88 -6.32 5.10 -13.62
CA ARG A 88 -6.76 5.82 -12.42
C ARG A 88 -6.28 5.17 -11.11
N GLU A 89 -6.19 3.85 -11.01
CA GLU A 89 -5.59 3.16 -9.85
C GLU A 89 -4.05 3.09 -9.93
N LYS A 90 -3.38 4.24 -10.04
CA LYS A 90 -1.96 4.30 -9.67
C LYS A 90 -1.81 4.01 -8.16
N LYS A 91 -1.11 2.90 -7.90
CA LYS A 91 -0.50 2.44 -6.63
C LYS A 91 -1.41 1.71 -5.64
N LYS A 92 -1.37 0.38 -5.72
CA LYS A 92 -0.98 -0.40 -4.54
C LYS A 92 0.37 -1.05 -4.79
N LYS A 93 1.31 -0.80 -3.86
CA LYS A 93 2.58 -1.51 -3.79
C LYS A 93 2.26 -2.94 -3.37
N VAL A 94 2.32 -3.87 -4.32
CA VAL A 94 2.32 -5.30 -4.01
C VAL A 94 3.77 -5.72 -3.98
N SER A 95 4.21 -6.25 -2.85
CA SER A 95 5.55 -6.81 -2.71
C SER A 95 5.57 -8.20 -3.33
N TRP A 96 6.66 -8.57 -4.03
CA TRP A 96 6.79 -9.87 -4.71
C TRP A 96 6.64 -11.08 -3.76
N TRP A 97 6.86 -10.88 -2.46
CA TRP A 97 6.73 -11.91 -1.42
C TRP A 97 5.27 -12.20 -1.02
N GLU A 98 4.33 -11.29 -1.32
CA GLU A 98 2.90 -11.49 -1.04
C GLU A 98 2.22 -12.45 -2.04
N LEU A 99 2.89 -12.81 -3.13
CA LEU A 99 2.36 -13.71 -4.17
C LEU A 99 2.37 -15.19 -3.78
N PHE A 100 3.12 -15.59 -2.75
CA PHE A 100 3.37 -16.99 -2.37
C PHE A 100 2.80 -17.37 -1.00
N GLY A 101 1.84 -16.60 -0.47
CA GLY A 101 1.13 -16.97 0.76
C GLY A 101 0.27 -18.23 0.58
N PHE A 102 0.11 -19.02 1.65
CA PHE A 102 -0.75 -20.23 1.66
C PHE A 102 -2.16 -19.97 1.11
N TRP A 103 -2.75 -18.83 1.48
CA TRP A 103 -4.08 -18.43 1.02
C TRP A 103 -4.12 -18.02 -0.46
N ASP A 104 -3.01 -17.55 -1.02
CA ASP A 104 -2.88 -17.23 -2.44
C ASP A 104 -2.66 -18.49 -3.29
N LEU A 105 -1.95 -19.49 -2.78
CA LEU A 105 -1.88 -20.81 -3.41
C LEU A 105 -3.26 -21.45 -3.58
N LEU A 106 -4.08 -21.45 -2.52
CA LEU A 106 -5.46 -21.93 -2.60
C LEU A 106 -6.31 -21.12 -3.61
N ARG A 107 -6.04 -19.81 -3.76
CA ARG A 107 -6.71 -18.97 -4.78
C ARG A 107 -6.33 -19.38 -6.19
N TYR A 108 -5.04 -19.60 -6.47
CA TYR A 108 -4.59 -20.04 -7.79
C TYR A 108 -5.20 -21.40 -8.15
N LEU A 109 -5.25 -22.35 -7.22
CA LEU A 109 -5.87 -23.65 -7.42
C LEU A 109 -7.36 -23.55 -7.76
N ALA A 110 -8.11 -22.66 -7.09
CA ALA A 110 -9.54 -22.45 -7.34
C ALA A 110 -9.85 -21.85 -8.73
N ILE A 111 -8.87 -21.23 -9.39
CA ILE A 111 -8.99 -20.69 -10.76
C ILE A 111 -8.47 -21.69 -11.79
N ILE A 112 -7.32 -22.33 -11.51
CA ILE A 112 -6.63 -23.22 -12.45
C ILE A 112 -7.36 -24.55 -12.61
N LEU A 113 -7.82 -25.17 -11.50
CA LEU A 113 -8.43 -26.51 -11.56
C LEU A 113 -9.71 -26.56 -12.42
N PRO A 114 -10.66 -25.60 -12.33
CA PRO A 114 -11.81 -25.58 -13.24
C PRO A 114 -11.41 -25.37 -14.70
N GLY A 115 -10.46 -24.47 -14.98
CA GLY A 115 -9.97 -24.23 -16.34
C GLY A 115 -9.29 -25.46 -16.95
N ALA A 116 -8.44 -26.14 -16.18
CA ALA A 116 -7.81 -27.39 -16.56
C ALA A 116 -8.83 -28.52 -16.79
N GLY A 117 -9.89 -28.59 -15.97
CA GLY A 117 -10.98 -29.54 -16.14
C GLY A 117 -11.76 -29.34 -17.46
N ILE A 118 -12.07 -28.09 -17.80
CA ILE A 118 -12.70 -27.75 -19.08
C ILE A 118 -11.80 -28.13 -20.26
N MET A 119 -10.50 -27.83 -20.18
CA MET A 119 -9.54 -28.18 -21.23
C MET A 119 -9.36 -29.68 -21.41
N TYR A 120 -9.26 -30.43 -20.30
CA TYR A 120 -9.20 -31.88 -20.34
C TYR A 120 -10.45 -32.48 -21.01
N TYR A 121 -11.64 -32.02 -20.64
CA TYR A 121 -12.88 -32.50 -21.25
C TYR A 121 -12.95 -32.13 -22.74
N ARG A 122 -12.49 -30.94 -23.12
CA ARG A 122 -12.40 -30.53 -24.53
C ARG A 122 -11.45 -31.43 -25.32
N PHE A 123 -10.26 -31.72 -24.82
CA PHE A 123 -9.33 -32.63 -25.49
C PHE A 123 -9.90 -34.04 -25.58
N LYS A 124 -10.62 -34.51 -24.55
CA LYS A 124 -11.31 -35.80 -24.60
C LYS A 124 -12.35 -35.85 -25.72
N VAL A 125 -13.11 -34.77 -25.95
CA VAL A 125 -14.05 -34.66 -27.09
C VAL A 125 -13.32 -34.65 -28.44
N MET A 126 -12.07 -34.15 -28.49
CA MET A 126 -11.21 -34.14 -29.66
C MET A 126 -10.37 -35.42 -29.84
N ASN A 127 -10.62 -36.47 -29.05
CA ASN A 127 -9.78 -37.69 -29.02
C ASN A 127 -8.29 -37.43 -28.73
N PHE A 128 -7.95 -36.34 -28.05
CA PHE A 128 -6.58 -35.90 -27.76
C PHE A 128 -5.70 -35.70 -29.02
N GLU A 129 -6.31 -35.51 -30.18
CA GLU A 129 -5.59 -35.15 -31.39
C GLU A 129 -5.45 -33.62 -31.49
N GLY A 130 -4.25 -33.17 -31.81
CA GLY A 130 -3.99 -31.76 -32.08
C GLY A 130 -4.52 -31.35 -33.46
N PRO A 131 -4.93 -30.08 -33.65
CA PRO A 131 -5.24 -29.58 -34.98
C PRO A 131 -4.02 -29.64 -35.90
N MET A 132 -4.20 -30.22 -37.09
CA MET A 132 -3.19 -30.20 -38.15
C MET A 132 -3.30 -28.88 -38.91
N PHE A 133 -2.31 -28.01 -38.76
CA PHE A 133 -2.27 -26.72 -39.46
C PHE A 133 -1.54 -26.85 -40.80
N THR A 134 -2.09 -26.25 -41.84
CA THR A 134 -1.49 -26.16 -43.16
C THR A 134 -0.66 -24.87 -43.30
N SER A 135 0.11 -24.75 -44.37
CA SER A 135 0.81 -23.50 -44.72
C SER A 135 -0.14 -22.33 -44.97
N VAL A 136 -1.39 -22.65 -45.30
CA VAL A 136 -2.47 -21.69 -45.42
C VAL A 136 -2.86 -21.14 -44.05
N ASP A 137 -2.88 -21.97 -43.01
CA ASP A 137 -3.32 -21.56 -41.66
C ASP A 137 -2.29 -20.72 -40.90
N ASN A 138 -0.99 -20.92 -41.18
CA ASN A 138 0.09 -20.19 -40.53
C ASN A 138 1.25 -19.99 -41.51
N PRO A 139 1.11 -19.12 -42.52
CA PRO A 139 2.10 -18.92 -43.57
C PRO A 139 3.47 -18.51 -43.02
N ALA A 140 3.50 -17.81 -41.88
CA ALA A 140 4.75 -17.46 -41.22
C ALA A 140 5.52 -18.70 -40.73
N ALA A 141 4.87 -19.67 -40.08
CA ALA A 141 5.54 -20.87 -39.54
C ALA A 141 6.24 -21.69 -40.62
N TYR A 142 5.63 -21.75 -41.81
CA TYR A 142 6.09 -22.53 -42.94
C TYR A 142 7.09 -21.80 -43.85
N SER A 143 7.49 -20.56 -43.51
CA SER A 143 8.54 -19.83 -44.22
C SER A 143 9.94 -20.38 -43.90
N ASP A 144 10.73 -20.66 -44.93
CA ASP A 144 12.13 -21.10 -44.80
C ASP A 144 13.03 -20.04 -44.14
N SER A 145 12.72 -18.75 -44.38
CA SER A 145 13.46 -17.63 -43.83
C SER A 145 13.19 -17.44 -42.33
N LEU A 146 14.25 -17.51 -41.52
CA LEU A 146 14.19 -17.15 -40.09
C LEU A 146 13.81 -15.68 -39.89
N PHE A 147 14.32 -14.79 -40.76
CA PHE A 147 14.00 -13.37 -40.72
C PHE A 147 12.49 -13.15 -40.86
N THR A 148 11.89 -13.78 -41.88
CA THR A 148 10.47 -13.65 -42.16
C THR A 148 9.61 -14.19 -41.03
N ARG A 149 9.99 -15.33 -40.46
CA ARG A 149 9.34 -15.89 -39.26
C ARG A 149 9.37 -14.89 -38.10
N VAL A 150 10.55 -14.42 -37.73
CA VAL A 150 10.74 -13.56 -36.55
C VAL A 150 9.96 -12.25 -36.70
N PHE A 151 10.17 -11.51 -37.78
CA PHE A 151 9.54 -10.19 -37.93
C PHE A 151 8.04 -10.27 -38.13
N THR A 152 7.54 -11.27 -38.88
CA THR A 152 6.10 -11.48 -39.03
C THR A 152 5.46 -11.79 -37.68
N TYR A 153 6.03 -12.68 -36.86
CA TYR A 153 5.49 -12.93 -35.52
C TYR A 153 5.55 -11.72 -34.59
N HIS A 154 6.61 -10.92 -34.65
CA HIS A 154 6.71 -9.72 -33.81
C HIS A 154 5.72 -8.64 -34.25
N TYR A 155 5.43 -8.56 -35.56
CA TYR A 155 4.37 -7.71 -36.08
C TYR A 155 2.99 -8.19 -35.66
N ILE A 156 2.75 -9.51 -35.64
CA ILE A 156 1.53 -10.12 -35.08
C ILE A 156 1.36 -9.74 -33.61
N TYR A 157 2.43 -9.76 -32.79
CA TYR A 157 2.34 -9.29 -31.40
C TYR A 157 1.97 -7.82 -31.28
N LEU A 158 2.57 -6.96 -32.12
CA LEU A 158 2.19 -5.54 -32.18
C LEU A 158 0.72 -5.38 -32.57
N LEU A 159 0.24 -6.11 -33.59
CA LEU A 159 -1.17 -6.06 -34.00
C LEU A 159 -2.10 -6.50 -32.87
N ASN A 160 -1.81 -7.60 -32.18
CA ASN A 160 -2.58 -8.03 -31.02
C ASN A 160 -2.59 -6.97 -29.91
N PHE A 161 -1.45 -6.32 -29.64
CA PHE A 161 -1.37 -5.22 -28.69
C PHE A 161 -2.19 -4.00 -29.14
N LEU A 162 -2.17 -3.67 -30.43
CA LEU A 162 -2.98 -2.60 -30.99
C LEU A 162 -4.47 -2.93 -30.92
N ILE A 163 -4.88 -4.19 -31.10
CA ILE A 163 -6.28 -4.61 -30.90
C ILE A 163 -6.73 -4.38 -29.44
N LEU A 164 -5.82 -4.46 -28.46
CA LEU A 164 -6.16 -4.13 -27.07
C LEU A 164 -6.36 -2.63 -26.84
N LEU A 165 -5.62 -1.76 -27.53
CA LEU A 165 -5.64 -0.30 -27.33
C LEU A 165 -6.58 0.45 -28.29
N TRP A 166 -6.68 -0.05 -29.51
CA TRP A 166 -7.41 0.49 -30.64
C TRP A 166 -8.01 -0.70 -31.44
N PRO A 167 -9.08 -1.32 -30.92
CA PRO A 167 -9.77 -2.44 -31.56
C PRO A 167 -10.60 -1.97 -32.76
N GLN A 168 -9.95 -1.49 -33.82
CA GLN A 168 -10.67 -1.22 -35.06
C GLN A 168 -11.02 -2.52 -35.80
N TRP A 169 -10.23 -3.57 -35.57
CA TRP A 169 -10.36 -4.89 -36.20
C TRP A 169 -10.32 -5.99 -35.12
N LEU A 170 -11.33 -6.87 -35.04
CA LEU A 170 -11.40 -7.91 -33.98
C LEU A 170 -10.79 -9.26 -34.37
N CYS A 171 -10.59 -9.49 -35.65
CA CYS A 171 -9.95 -10.67 -36.18
C CYS A 171 -9.27 -10.28 -37.48
N PHE A 172 -7.96 -10.43 -37.53
CA PHE A 172 -7.34 -10.90 -38.76
C PHE A 172 -7.10 -12.37 -38.47
N ASP A 173 -7.67 -13.28 -39.28
CA ASP A 173 -7.11 -14.62 -39.28
C ASP A 173 -5.62 -14.48 -39.67
N TRP A 174 -4.75 -15.22 -38.99
CA TRP A 174 -3.33 -15.23 -39.34
C TRP A 174 -3.09 -16.16 -40.53
N SER A 175 -4.15 -16.85 -40.99
CA SER A 175 -4.21 -17.68 -42.18
C SER A 175 -4.37 -16.87 -43.46
N MET A 176 -4.33 -17.58 -44.59
CA MET A 176 -4.71 -17.10 -45.93
C MET A 176 -3.99 -15.84 -46.42
N GLY A 177 -2.89 -15.44 -45.76
CA GLY A 177 -2.14 -14.24 -46.10
C GLY A 177 -2.82 -12.92 -45.70
N CYS A 178 -3.83 -12.95 -44.83
CA CYS A 178 -4.52 -11.75 -44.32
C CYS A 178 -3.55 -10.78 -43.63
N VAL A 179 -2.50 -11.31 -42.99
CA VAL A 179 -1.33 -10.53 -42.58
C VAL A 179 -0.18 -10.90 -43.51
N PRO A 180 0.22 -10.00 -44.44
CA PRO A 180 1.31 -10.26 -45.36
C PRO A 180 2.60 -10.58 -44.60
N LEU A 181 3.38 -11.55 -45.09
CA LEU A 181 4.68 -11.85 -44.51
C LEU A 181 5.62 -10.64 -44.60
N ILE A 182 6.50 -10.47 -43.62
CA ILE A 182 7.61 -9.52 -43.69
C ILE A 182 8.79 -10.28 -44.30
N ASP A 183 8.87 -10.29 -45.64
CA ASP A 183 9.88 -11.02 -46.39
C ASP A 183 11.09 -10.17 -46.80
N THR A 184 10.95 -8.84 -46.74
CA THR A 184 11.99 -7.87 -47.09
C THR A 184 12.43 -7.00 -45.91
N MET A 185 13.71 -6.62 -45.91
CA MET A 185 14.31 -5.71 -44.92
C MET A 185 13.82 -4.26 -45.07
N CYS A 186 13.26 -3.90 -46.23
CA CYS A 186 12.76 -2.55 -46.50
C CYS A 186 11.29 -2.34 -46.05
N ASP A 187 10.70 -3.33 -45.39
CA ASP A 187 9.31 -3.25 -44.93
C ASP A 187 9.16 -2.26 -43.78
N ILE A 188 8.30 -1.25 -43.95
CA ILE A 188 8.06 -0.20 -42.94
C ILE A 188 7.56 -0.76 -41.61
N ARG A 189 6.90 -1.93 -41.61
CA ARG A 189 6.37 -2.57 -40.39
C ARG A 189 7.48 -2.94 -39.41
N ILE A 190 8.69 -3.15 -39.89
CA ILE A 190 9.89 -3.39 -39.05
C ILE A 190 10.13 -2.20 -38.13
N VAL A 191 9.90 -0.96 -38.59
CA VAL A 191 10.05 0.24 -37.77
C VAL A 191 9.05 0.23 -36.61
N PHE A 192 7.77 -0.08 -36.89
CA PHE A 192 6.74 -0.14 -35.85
C PHE A 192 7.01 -1.24 -34.82
N VAL A 193 7.43 -2.42 -35.27
CA VAL A 193 7.86 -3.52 -34.39
C VAL A 193 9.03 -3.08 -33.51
N THR A 194 10.02 -2.41 -34.09
CA THR A 194 11.20 -1.93 -33.35
C THR A 194 10.80 -0.92 -32.28
N VAL A 195 9.96 0.07 -32.64
CA VAL A 195 9.46 1.07 -31.69
C VAL A 195 8.65 0.41 -30.56
N PHE A 196 7.80 -0.56 -30.88
CA PHE A 196 7.01 -1.31 -29.90
C PHE A 196 7.89 -1.98 -28.84
N TRP A 197 8.93 -2.70 -29.26
CA TRP A 197 9.85 -3.36 -28.33
C TRP A 197 10.74 -2.39 -27.55
N LEU A 198 11.13 -1.25 -28.15
CA LEU A 198 11.87 -0.19 -27.43
C LEU A 198 11.03 0.44 -26.32
N ILE A 199 9.75 0.73 -26.59
CA ILE A 199 8.81 1.22 -25.57
C ILE A 199 8.62 0.18 -24.47
N GLY A 200 8.43 -1.10 -24.86
CA GLY A 200 8.34 -2.22 -23.92
C GLY A 200 9.54 -2.31 -22.99
N LEU A 201 10.76 -2.31 -23.55
CA LEU A 201 12.01 -2.37 -22.79
C LEU A 201 12.18 -1.16 -21.86
N TYR A 202 11.91 0.06 -22.36
CA TYR A 202 11.98 1.27 -21.55
C TYR A 202 11.02 1.21 -20.35
N SER A 203 9.78 0.77 -20.58
CA SER A 203 8.77 0.63 -19.53
C SER A 203 9.19 -0.37 -18.45
N LEU A 204 9.81 -1.48 -18.84
CA LEU A 204 10.34 -2.50 -17.93
C LEU A 204 11.48 -1.94 -17.09
N ILE A 205 12.43 -1.21 -17.71
CA ILE A 205 13.55 -0.58 -17.00
C ILE A 205 13.04 0.41 -15.95
N VAL A 206 12.06 1.25 -16.31
CA VAL A 206 11.46 2.22 -15.38
C VAL A 206 10.80 1.50 -14.20
N LEU A 207 10.06 0.42 -14.45
CA LEU A 207 9.38 -0.36 -13.42
C LEU A 207 10.39 -0.99 -12.43
N VAL A 208 11.44 -1.63 -12.95
CA VAL A 208 12.50 -2.24 -12.15
C VAL A 208 13.21 -1.18 -11.30
N LYS A 209 13.59 -0.06 -11.91
CA LYS A 209 14.25 1.05 -11.20
C LYS A 209 13.37 1.63 -10.09
N GLN A 210 12.07 1.76 -10.33
CA GLN A 210 11.12 2.27 -9.35
C GLN A 210 10.95 1.28 -8.17
N ASN A 211 10.86 -0.02 -8.45
CA ASN A 211 10.77 -1.04 -7.41
C ASN A 211 12.05 -1.09 -6.56
N TYR A 212 13.22 -1.14 -7.22
CA TYR A 212 14.52 -1.10 -6.54
C TYR A 212 14.66 0.14 -5.64
N LYS A 213 14.34 1.34 -6.17
CA LYS A 213 14.38 2.59 -5.40
C LYS A 213 13.43 2.57 -4.20
N ASN A 214 12.23 1.98 -4.37
CA ASN A 214 11.23 1.87 -3.31
C ASN A 214 11.61 0.91 -2.18
N GLU A 215 12.41 -0.11 -2.45
CA GLU A 215 12.86 -1.06 -1.43
C GLU A 215 14.14 -0.58 -0.74
N VAL A 216 15.11 -0.11 -1.52
CA VAL A 216 16.42 0.29 -0.98
C VAL A 216 16.33 1.58 -0.17
N LEU A 217 15.70 2.65 -0.66
CA LEU A 217 15.70 3.94 0.06
C LEU A 217 15.07 3.88 1.46
N PRO A 218 13.87 3.27 1.65
CA PRO A 218 13.27 3.19 2.98
C PRO A 218 14.07 2.29 3.93
N ASN A 219 14.64 1.20 3.44
CA ASN A 219 15.46 0.29 4.26
C ASN A 219 16.79 0.94 4.63
N PHE A 220 17.39 1.68 3.71
CA PHE A 220 18.62 2.42 3.96
C PHE A 220 18.41 3.52 5.00
N ALA A 221 17.29 4.26 4.93
CA ALA A 221 16.94 5.23 5.96
C ALA A 221 16.76 4.59 7.35
N ALA A 222 16.07 3.45 7.43
CA ALA A 222 15.90 2.73 8.68
C ALA A 222 17.22 2.15 9.23
N ALA A 223 18.09 1.66 8.34
CA ALA A 223 19.42 1.17 8.71
C ALA A 223 20.29 2.28 9.30
N TRP A 224 20.32 3.46 8.66
CA TRP A 224 21.01 4.64 9.20
C TRP A 224 20.46 5.07 10.55
N MET A 225 19.13 5.10 10.73
CA MET A 225 18.53 5.46 12.02
C MET A 225 18.92 4.45 13.11
N ASN A 226 18.85 3.15 12.81
CA ASN A 226 19.21 2.11 13.77
C ASN A 226 20.69 2.16 14.14
N LEU A 227 21.57 2.43 13.17
CA LEU A 227 22.99 2.66 13.42
C LEU A 227 23.20 3.88 14.33
N GLY A 228 22.47 4.97 14.08
CA GLY A 228 22.47 6.16 14.95
C GLY A 228 22.06 5.84 16.39
N ILE A 229 21.05 5.00 16.60
CA ILE A 229 20.62 4.56 17.95
C ILE A 229 21.74 3.79 18.65
N VAL A 230 22.38 2.85 17.96
CA VAL A 230 23.51 2.07 18.51
C VAL A 230 24.65 3.02 18.89
N LEU A 231 25.05 3.93 18.00
CA LEU A 231 26.13 4.88 18.24
C LEU A 231 25.82 5.84 19.39
N THR A 232 24.55 6.28 19.52
CA THR A 232 24.10 7.10 20.66
C THR A 232 24.34 6.36 21.98
N ASN A 233 24.00 5.07 22.04
CA ASN A 233 24.22 4.25 23.25
C ASN A 233 25.70 3.96 23.53
N LEU A 234 26.57 4.08 22.52
CA LEU A 234 28.03 3.99 22.66
C LEU A 234 28.68 5.35 22.99
N ASN A 235 27.88 6.41 23.14
CA ASN A 235 28.33 7.80 23.31
C ASN A 235 29.12 8.39 22.13
N GLU A 236 29.06 7.78 20.94
CA GLU A 236 29.68 8.28 19.71
C GLU A 236 28.75 9.31 19.05
N THR A 237 28.80 10.53 19.55
CA THR A 237 27.78 11.56 19.32
C THR A 237 27.79 12.11 17.88
N GLU A 238 28.96 12.39 17.34
CA GLU A 238 29.09 12.99 16.00
C GLU A 238 28.65 12.02 14.90
N GLU A 239 29.06 10.76 15.02
CA GLU A 239 28.69 9.68 14.11
C GLU A 239 27.20 9.36 14.22
N ALA A 240 26.63 9.36 15.42
CA ALA A 240 25.18 9.19 15.60
C ALA A 240 24.39 10.31 14.91
N GLU A 241 24.80 11.57 15.08
CA GLU A 241 24.17 12.72 14.41
C GLU A 241 24.26 12.59 12.89
N HIS A 242 25.42 12.21 12.37
CA HIS A 242 25.60 11.95 10.94
C HIS A 242 24.62 10.87 10.45
N CYS A 243 24.52 9.76 11.18
CA CYS A 243 23.62 8.67 10.84
C CYS A 243 22.15 9.12 10.79
N TYR A 244 21.69 9.86 11.79
CA TYR A 244 20.33 10.40 11.79
C TYR A 244 20.08 11.38 10.64
N LYS A 245 21.05 12.25 10.31
CA LYS A 245 20.94 13.16 9.15
C LYS A 245 20.85 12.40 7.84
N MET A 246 21.63 11.33 7.67
CA MET A 246 21.54 10.46 6.49
C MET A 246 20.17 9.76 6.43
N ALA A 247 19.68 9.23 7.56
CA ALA A 247 18.35 8.63 7.62
C ALA A 247 17.24 9.59 7.17
N ILE A 248 17.29 10.84 7.64
CA ILE A 248 16.35 11.91 7.27
C ILE A 248 16.50 12.29 5.78
N MET A 249 17.74 12.35 5.26
CA MET A 249 17.98 12.64 3.84
C MET A 249 17.29 11.61 2.93
N TYR A 250 17.34 10.32 3.28
CA TYR A 250 16.69 9.26 2.51
C TYR A 250 15.19 9.14 2.79
N ARG A 251 14.74 9.54 3.99
CA ARG A 251 13.32 9.58 4.37
C ARG A 251 13.00 10.90 5.08
N ASN A 252 12.62 11.90 4.29
CA ASN A 252 12.34 13.25 4.81
C ASN A 252 11.22 13.29 5.89
N LYS A 253 10.18 12.46 5.74
CA LYS A 253 9.08 12.35 6.73
C LYS A 253 9.35 11.19 7.68
N TYR A 254 10.26 11.36 8.65
CA TYR A 254 10.64 10.29 9.59
C TYR A 254 10.57 10.71 11.07
N PRO A 255 9.36 10.77 11.65
CA PRO A 255 9.13 11.29 13.01
C PRO A 255 10.02 10.66 14.08
N ASP A 256 10.17 9.33 14.05
CA ASP A 256 10.95 8.58 15.05
C ASP A 256 12.45 8.92 14.97
N CYS A 257 12.97 9.19 13.76
CA CYS A 257 14.36 9.61 13.57
C CYS A 257 14.60 11.02 14.10
N TYR A 258 13.68 11.95 13.86
CA TYR A 258 13.73 13.30 14.43
C TYR A 258 13.62 13.26 15.96
N TYR A 259 12.80 12.37 16.52
CA TYR A 259 12.71 12.15 17.95
C TYR A 259 14.04 11.71 18.56
N ASN A 260 14.67 10.69 17.97
CA ASN A 260 15.95 10.17 18.43
C ASN A 260 17.08 11.21 18.26
N LEU A 261 17.08 11.96 17.16
CA LEU A 261 18.01 13.07 16.97
C LEU A 261 17.83 14.16 18.04
N GLY A 262 16.59 14.47 18.41
CA GLY A 262 16.32 15.41 19.50
C GLY A 262 16.82 14.90 20.86
N ASN A 263 16.71 13.60 21.13
CA ASN A 263 17.28 12.99 22.35
C ASN A 263 18.82 13.07 22.35
N LEU A 264 19.46 12.76 21.22
CA LEU A 264 20.92 12.91 21.07
C LEU A 264 21.37 14.35 21.38
N TYR A 265 20.65 15.35 20.85
CA TYR A 265 20.94 16.75 21.15
C TYR A 265 20.69 17.13 22.61
N LEU A 266 19.64 16.57 23.23
CA LEU A 266 19.39 16.78 24.66
C LEU A 266 20.57 16.27 25.49
N ASP A 267 21.05 15.05 25.22
CA ASP A 267 22.18 14.43 25.92
C ASP A 267 23.47 15.24 25.69
N SER A 268 23.60 15.86 24.52
CA SER A 268 24.68 16.79 24.16
C SER A 268 24.52 18.21 24.72
N LYS A 269 23.49 18.48 25.54
CA LYS A 269 23.12 19.81 26.07
C LYS A 269 22.82 20.87 25.01
N ARG A 270 22.51 20.44 23.77
CA ARG A 270 22.15 21.25 22.61
C ARG A 270 20.64 21.48 22.58
N HIS A 271 20.15 22.26 23.54
CA HIS A 271 18.71 22.39 23.83
C HIS A 271 17.89 22.97 22.67
N GLU A 272 18.40 23.97 21.94
CA GLU A 272 17.67 24.55 20.81
C GLU A 272 17.50 23.56 19.65
N GLU A 273 18.53 22.77 19.36
CA GLU A 273 18.48 21.76 18.29
C GLU A 273 17.60 20.57 18.69
N ALA A 274 17.57 20.21 19.98
CA ALA A 274 16.64 19.23 20.52
C ALA A 274 15.18 19.66 20.29
N LEU A 275 14.83 20.91 20.64
CA LEU A 275 13.49 21.47 20.45
C LEU A 275 13.09 21.47 18.96
N LYS A 276 13.97 21.95 18.07
CA LYS A 276 13.72 21.94 16.62
C LYS A 276 13.50 20.52 16.08
N SER A 277 14.26 19.54 16.59
CA SER A 277 14.14 18.15 16.15
C SER A 277 12.81 17.55 16.61
N TRP A 278 12.40 17.75 17.86
CA TRP A 278 11.10 17.30 18.34
C TRP A 278 9.93 18.03 17.69
N GLU A 279 10.08 19.32 17.36
CA GLU A 279 9.11 20.08 16.57
C GLU A 279 8.87 19.41 15.20
N MET A 280 9.93 19.01 14.50
CA MET A 280 9.82 18.26 13.26
C MET A 280 9.17 16.88 13.45
N ALA A 281 9.44 16.20 14.57
CA ALA A 281 8.82 14.91 14.88
C ALA A 281 7.29 15.05 15.01
N VAL A 282 6.82 16.06 15.75
CA VAL A 282 5.38 16.30 15.95
C VAL A 282 4.70 16.92 14.73
N LEU A 283 5.43 17.70 13.92
CA LEU A 283 4.95 18.19 12.62
C LEU A 283 4.59 17.04 11.68
N TYR A 284 5.44 16.01 11.60
CA TYR A 284 5.20 14.85 10.75
C TYR A 284 4.30 13.78 11.38
N ARG A 285 4.22 13.73 12.72
CA ARG A 285 3.28 12.87 13.45
C ARG A 285 2.77 13.61 14.70
N PRO A 286 1.63 14.34 14.59
CA PRO A 286 1.08 15.10 15.73
C PRO A 286 0.70 14.23 16.94
N THR A 287 0.51 12.92 16.73
CA THR A 287 0.25 11.94 17.79
C THR A 287 1.52 11.42 18.50
N HIS A 288 2.70 11.98 18.23
CA HIS A 288 3.98 11.55 18.80
C HIS A 288 4.16 12.04 20.26
N VAL A 289 3.46 11.40 21.20
CA VAL A 289 3.42 11.80 22.62
C VAL A 289 4.81 12.02 23.23
N ALA A 290 5.77 11.13 22.99
CA ALA A 290 7.10 11.23 23.60
C ALA A 290 7.87 12.51 23.19
N ALA A 291 7.67 12.99 21.96
CA ALA A 291 8.33 14.20 21.47
C ALA A 291 7.68 15.44 22.12
N TRP A 292 6.34 15.48 22.18
CA TRP A 292 5.62 16.49 22.94
C TRP A 292 6.05 16.54 24.40
N SER A 293 6.08 15.40 25.09
CA SER A 293 6.48 15.35 26.50
C SER A 293 7.90 15.86 26.73
N ASN A 294 8.86 15.46 25.89
CA ASN A 294 10.25 15.93 25.99
C ASN A 294 10.36 17.44 25.76
N THR A 295 9.66 17.98 24.75
CA THR A 295 9.59 19.43 24.50
C THR A 295 9.06 20.19 25.72
N LEU A 296 7.93 19.74 26.30
CA LEU A 296 7.33 20.41 27.47
C LEU A 296 8.26 20.37 28.69
N VAL A 297 8.89 19.22 28.96
CA VAL A 297 9.82 19.08 30.09
C VAL A 297 11.04 19.98 29.92
N LEU A 298 11.60 20.05 28.70
CA LEU A 298 12.76 20.90 28.42
C LEU A 298 12.40 22.39 28.59
N LEU A 299 11.29 22.85 28.02
CA LEU A 299 10.82 24.24 28.18
C LEU A 299 10.54 24.61 29.64
N ASP A 300 9.93 23.70 30.41
CA ASP A 300 9.69 23.88 31.84
C ASP A 300 11.00 23.99 32.63
N SER A 301 12.03 23.21 32.26
CA SER A 301 13.38 23.32 32.85
C SER A 301 14.05 24.66 32.55
N MET A 302 13.76 25.25 31.38
CA MET A 302 14.21 26.58 30.97
C MET A 302 13.34 27.71 31.54
N LYS A 303 12.35 27.39 32.40
CA LYS A 303 11.38 28.33 33.01
C LYS A 303 10.50 29.07 31.99
N LYS A 304 10.36 28.55 30.77
CA LYS A 304 9.48 29.09 29.72
C LYS A 304 8.05 28.58 29.92
N TYR A 305 7.42 29.00 31.02
CA TYR A 305 6.15 28.41 31.46
C TYR A 305 4.98 28.71 30.52
N ASP A 306 4.93 29.91 29.93
CA ASP A 306 3.86 30.28 29.00
C ASP A 306 3.87 29.39 27.75
N ASP A 307 5.05 29.16 27.17
CA ASP A 307 5.26 28.25 26.03
C ASP A 307 4.79 26.82 26.35
N VAL A 308 5.06 26.33 27.57
CA VAL A 308 4.61 25.00 28.01
C VAL A 308 3.08 24.92 28.05
N LEU A 309 2.41 25.95 28.55
CA LEU A 309 0.95 25.96 28.64
C LEU A 309 0.30 26.05 27.25
N GLU A 310 0.87 26.83 26.33
CA GLU A 310 0.38 26.93 24.96
C GLU A 310 0.60 25.63 24.19
N LEU A 311 1.84 25.15 24.13
CA LEU A 311 2.19 23.92 23.41
C LEU A 311 1.52 22.69 24.01
N GLY A 312 1.37 22.62 25.33
CA GLY A 312 0.73 21.50 26.00
C GLY A 312 -0.77 21.41 25.69
N ARG A 313 -1.46 22.53 25.49
CA ARG A 313 -2.86 22.53 25.00
C ARG A 313 -2.93 21.97 23.58
N THR A 314 -2.03 22.39 22.70
CA THR A 314 -1.93 21.88 21.33
C THR A 314 -1.62 20.38 21.31
N ALA A 315 -0.70 19.92 22.16
CA ALA A 315 -0.36 18.51 22.30
C ALA A 315 -1.57 17.67 22.74
N LEU A 316 -2.39 18.18 23.66
CA LEU A 316 -3.63 17.51 24.12
C LEU A 316 -4.74 17.52 23.06
N MET A 317 -4.83 18.52 22.17
CA MET A 317 -5.76 18.45 21.04
C MET A 317 -5.49 17.24 20.15
N HIS A 318 -4.21 16.90 19.94
CA HIS A 318 -3.81 15.72 19.18
C HIS A 318 -3.79 14.42 20.00
N ASN A 319 -3.58 14.52 21.32
CA ASN A 319 -3.37 13.38 22.21
C ASN A 319 -4.21 13.52 23.51
N PRO A 320 -5.56 13.56 23.42
CA PRO A 320 -6.42 13.89 24.55
C PRO A 320 -6.40 12.85 25.68
N LYS A 321 -5.93 11.64 25.40
CA LYS A 321 -5.85 10.53 26.37
C LYS A 321 -4.43 10.29 26.87
N SER A 322 -3.55 11.30 26.85
CA SER A 322 -2.15 11.16 27.28
C SER A 322 -1.96 11.61 28.73
N PRO A 323 -1.76 10.68 29.70
CA PRO A 323 -1.50 11.05 31.09
C PRO A 323 -0.23 11.88 31.24
N ALA A 324 0.80 11.60 30.42
CA ALA A 324 2.09 12.29 30.46
C ALA A 324 1.96 13.79 30.14
N LEU A 325 1.07 14.16 29.19
CA LEU A 325 0.85 15.57 28.83
C LEU A 325 0.08 16.31 29.92
N HIS A 326 -0.97 15.69 30.48
CA HIS A 326 -1.67 16.24 31.64
C HIS A 326 -0.72 16.43 32.83
N PHE A 327 0.14 15.45 33.10
CA PHE A 327 1.15 15.52 34.15
C PHE A 327 2.14 16.68 33.96
N SER A 328 2.69 16.87 32.75
CA SER A 328 3.59 17.98 32.44
C SER A 328 2.92 19.34 32.68
N LEU A 329 1.69 19.53 32.17
CA LEU A 329 0.93 20.76 32.39
C LEU A 329 0.65 21.02 33.88
N ALA A 330 0.26 19.98 34.63
CA ALA A 330 -0.02 20.09 36.06
C ALA A 330 1.20 20.56 36.87
N ASN A 331 2.38 20.02 36.57
CA ASN A 331 3.63 20.42 37.22
C ASN A 331 3.96 21.90 36.99
N THR A 332 3.85 22.36 35.74
CA THR A 332 4.11 23.76 35.38
C THR A 332 3.09 24.71 36.02
N LEU A 333 1.79 24.36 35.97
CA LEU A 333 0.72 25.14 36.63
C LEU A 333 0.96 25.26 38.15
N GLY A 334 1.41 24.19 38.79
CA GLY A 334 1.76 24.20 40.22
C GLY A 334 2.96 25.08 40.55
N LYS A 335 3.94 25.22 39.64
CA LYS A 335 5.09 26.13 39.81
C LYS A 335 4.66 27.60 39.75
N ILE A 336 3.71 27.94 38.87
CA ILE A 336 3.15 29.29 38.75
C ILE A 336 1.96 29.56 39.69
N GLN A 337 1.75 28.69 40.68
CA GLN A 337 0.71 28.82 41.72
C GLN A 337 -0.74 28.83 41.21
N GLN A 338 -1.02 28.31 40.01
CA GLN A 338 -2.37 28.06 39.53
C GLN A 338 -2.87 26.70 40.03
N PHE A 339 -3.04 26.59 41.34
CA PHE A 339 -3.20 25.31 42.03
C PHE A 339 -4.47 24.55 41.62
N GLU A 340 -5.60 25.22 41.43
CA GLU A 340 -6.87 24.62 41.03
C GLU A 340 -6.77 23.96 39.64
N LYS A 341 -6.13 24.65 38.69
CA LYS A 341 -5.93 24.11 37.35
C LYS A 341 -4.94 22.95 37.36
N ALA A 342 -3.89 23.05 38.17
CA ALA A 342 -2.92 21.96 38.37
C ALA A 342 -3.60 20.71 38.95
N GLU A 343 -4.46 20.86 39.97
CA GLU A 343 -5.27 19.77 40.55
C GLU A 343 -6.10 19.08 39.47
N GLY A 344 -6.82 19.86 38.63
CA GLY A 344 -7.60 19.30 37.52
C GLY A 344 -6.79 18.43 36.55
N HIS A 345 -5.61 18.90 36.12
CA HIS A 345 -4.75 18.11 35.24
C HIS A 345 -4.15 16.88 35.92
N PHE A 346 -3.74 16.95 37.19
CA PHE A 346 -3.29 15.76 37.92
C PHE A 346 -4.38 14.72 38.07
N LEU A 347 -5.61 15.15 38.38
CA LEU A 347 -6.76 14.24 38.49
C LEU A 347 -7.06 13.55 37.15
N GLU A 348 -6.96 14.26 36.03
CA GLU A 348 -7.12 13.63 34.70
C GLU A 348 -5.99 12.63 34.39
N ALA A 349 -4.73 12.96 34.73
CA ALA A 349 -3.62 12.03 34.58
C ALA A 349 -3.82 10.74 35.42
N ILE A 350 -4.36 10.89 36.64
CA ILE A 350 -4.72 9.77 37.52
C ILE A 350 -5.90 8.98 36.94
N ASN A 351 -6.92 9.64 36.42
CA ASN A 351 -8.07 8.99 35.78
C ASN A 351 -7.62 8.11 34.59
N LEU A 352 -6.71 8.63 33.76
CA LEU A 352 -6.17 7.91 32.61
C LEU A 352 -5.16 6.81 33.01
N SER A 353 -4.47 6.94 34.14
CA SER A 353 -3.51 5.94 34.64
C SER A 353 -3.54 5.80 36.17
N PRO A 354 -4.56 5.11 36.72
CA PRO A 354 -4.84 5.10 38.15
C PRO A 354 -3.83 4.32 38.99
N ARG A 355 -2.97 3.51 38.34
CA ARG A 355 -1.92 2.71 38.98
C ARG A 355 -0.53 3.35 38.94
N ASN A 356 -0.42 4.61 38.50
CA ASN A 356 0.86 5.31 38.50
C ASN A 356 1.05 6.10 39.81
N GLY A 357 1.81 5.54 40.75
CA GLY A 357 2.08 6.15 42.07
C GLY A 357 2.72 7.54 41.99
N LEU A 358 3.45 7.84 40.90
CA LEU A 358 4.11 9.12 40.69
C LEU A 358 3.09 10.27 40.60
N TYR A 359 1.92 10.04 40.00
CA TYR A 359 0.89 11.08 39.84
C TYR A 359 0.26 11.47 41.18
N TYR A 360 -0.01 10.48 42.04
CA TYR A 360 -0.47 10.74 43.41
C TYR A 360 0.61 11.46 44.23
N SER A 361 1.87 11.02 44.15
CA SER A 361 2.96 11.67 44.88
C SER A 361 3.11 13.15 44.50
N ASN A 362 3.08 13.48 43.20
CA ASN A 362 3.18 14.86 42.75
C ASN A 362 1.93 15.71 43.05
N LEU A 363 0.73 15.11 43.02
CA LEU A 363 -0.47 15.78 43.51
C LEU A 363 -0.38 16.08 45.02
N GLY A 364 0.26 15.19 45.80
CA GLY A 364 0.61 15.44 47.20
C GLY A 364 1.57 16.62 47.36
N VAL A 365 2.58 16.74 46.50
CA VAL A 365 3.50 17.89 46.48
C VAL A 365 2.76 19.18 46.16
N LEU A 366 1.84 19.16 45.20
CA LEU A 366 1.00 20.31 44.89
C LEU A 366 0.18 20.75 46.11
N TYR A 367 -0.53 19.83 46.76
CA TYR A 367 -1.34 20.15 47.95
C TYR A 367 -0.50 20.66 49.11
N HIS A 368 0.69 20.11 49.33
CA HIS A 368 1.61 20.60 50.35
C HIS A 368 2.01 22.05 50.06
N ARG A 369 2.39 22.38 48.82
CA ARG A 369 2.72 23.75 48.40
C ARG A 369 1.53 24.71 48.49
N TRP A 370 0.31 24.19 48.32
CA TRP A 370 -0.95 24.94 48.45
C TRP A 370 -1.42 25.08 49.92
N GLY A 371 -0.73 24.47 50.89
CA GLY A 371 -1.14 24.49 52.30
C GLY A 371 -2.27 23.51 52.67
N LYS A 372 -2.70 22.64 51.75
CA LYS A 372 -3.70 21.58 52.00
C LYS A 372 -3.04 20.33 52.56
N VAL A 373 -2.50 20.43 53.78
CA VAL A 373 -1.67 19.40 54.45
C VAL A 373 -2.39 18.04 54.52
N ASP A 374 -3.68 18.00 54.88
CA ASP A 374 -4.40 16.74 55.02
C ASP A 374 -4.59 16.02 53.68
N LYS A 375 -4.94 16.75 52.62
CA LYS A 375 -5.01 16.20 51.26
C LYS A 375 -3.63 15.72 50.79
N ALA A 376 -2.56 16.46 51.10
CA ALA A 376 -1.21 16.04 50.78
C ALA A 376 -0.85 14.70 51.43
N ARG A 377 -1.17 14.55 52.73
CA ARG A 377 -0.97 13.31 53.49
C ARG A 377 -1.72 12.13 52.88
N GLU A 378 -2.98 12.34 52.45
CA GLU A 378 -3.77 11.30 51.78
C GLU A 378 -3.13 10.85 50.47
N MET A 379 -2.68 11.79 49.63
CA MET A 379 -2.09 11.46 48.33
C MET A 379 -0.75 10.73 48.47
N TYR A 380 0.11 11.11 49.43
CA TYR A 380 1.35 10.36 49.68
C TYR A 380 1.08 8.95 50.19
N LYS A 381 0.07 8.75 51.04
CA LYS A 381 -0.35 7.41 51.47
C LYS A 381 -0.84 6.57 50.28
N LYS A 382 -1.65 7.15 49.39
CA LYS A 382 -2.10 6.47 48.15
C LYS A 382 -0.92 6.11 47.24
N ALA A 383 0.06 7.01 47.08
CA ALA A 383 1.28 6.72 46.31
C ALA A 383 2.04 5.51 46.88
N LEU A 384 2.20 5.44 48.21
CA LEU A 384 2.87 4.32 48.90
C LEU A 384 2.05 3.03 48.91
N GLN A 385 0.72 3.10 48.82
CA GLN A 385 -0.12 1.91 48.61
C GLN A 385 0.10 1.30 47.22
N ILE A 386 0.35 2.14 46.22
CA ILE A 386 0.62 1.70 44.84
C ILE A 386 2.07 1.22 44.69
N ASP A 387 3.02 1.97 45.23
CA ASP A 387 4.44 1.65 45.24
C ASP A 387 5.03 1.86 46.66
N PRO A 388 5.11 0.79 47.47
CA PRO A 388 5.64 0.85 48.83
C PRO A 388 7.10 1.32 48.92
N ASN A 389 7.87 1.21 47.84
CA ASN A 389 9.29 1.58 47.81
C ASN A 389 9.52 3.01 47.29
N MET A 390 8.45 3.80 47.08
CA MET A 390 8.55 5.16 46.59
C MET A 390 9.12 6.12 47.64
N ARG A 391 10.46 6.20 47.70
CA ARG A 391 11.20 7.01 48.67
C ARG A 391 10.81 8.49 48.67
N SER A 392 10.44 9.06 47.53
CA SER A 392 10.00 10.46 47.43
C SER A 392 8.72 10.73 48.21
N ALA A 393 7.73 9.82 48.13
CA ALA A 393 6.48 9.92 48.87
C ALA A 393 6.70 9.70 50.37
N GLU A 394 7.54 8.73 50.76
CA GLU A 394 7.89 8.46 52.15
C GLU A 394 8.55 9.68 52.83
N LEU A 395 9.55 10.26 52.17
CA LEU A 395 10.26 11.44 52.70
C LEU A 395 9.34 12.65 52.83
N ASN A 396 8.48 12.89 51.85
CA ASN A 396 7.52 14.01 51.92
C ASN A 396 6.47 13.80 53.01
N LEU A 397 6.02 12.55 53.22
CA LEU A 397 5.11 12.21 54.31
C LEU A 397 5.76 12.43 55.69
N LYS A 398 7.02 12.02 55.86
CA LYS A 398 7.78 12.27 57.11
C LYS A 398 7.97 13.77 57.38
N LYS A 399 8.24 14.58 56.35
CA LYS A 399 8.35 16.04 56.50
C LYS A 399 7.05 16.68 57.01
N LEU A 400 5.90 16.18 56.55
CA LEU A 400 4.59 16.66 57.01
C LEU A 400 4.29 16.30 58.47
N SER A 401 4.82 15.19 58.99
CA SER A 401 4.62 14.78 60.39
C SER A 401 5.51 15.52 61.39
N VAL A 402 6.61 16.13 60.94
CA VAL A 402 7.56 16.88 61.80
C VAL A 402 7.21 18.37 61.89
N ALA A 403 6.36 18.88 61.00
CA ALA A 403 5.95 20.28 60.94
C ALA A 403 4.63 20.59 61.71
N GLN A 404 4.09 19.60 62.44
CA GLN A 404 2.97 19.73 63.37
C GLN A 404 3.50 19.71 64.80
#